data_AF-A0A1L7U2B6-F1
#
_entry.id   AF-A0A1L7U2B6-F1
#
_cell.length_a   1.000
_cell.length_b   1.000
_cell.length_c   1.000
_cell.angle_alpha   90.00
_cell.angle_beta   90.00
_cell.angle_gamma   90.00
#
_symmetry.space_group_name_H-M   'P 1'
#
loop_
_entity.id
_entity.type
_entity.pdbx_description
1 polymer ?
#
loop_
_entity_poly.entity_id
_entity_poly.type
_entity_poly.pdbx_seq_one_letter_code
_entity_poly.pdbx_strand_id
1 'polypeptide(L)'
;MNSTQLTTLDEKAFAEKVPTMLWSDRETLFEDGSEDIDIIRSRASEPATVEAVSSVLTSRIEDEDYDTLRVHQKALYSVLLKLSFEMLQPYRPALAALAAFDISGFSHRSSHYAQTSILIQNAGLLERFAADSKAVWVTKDKFDMVSYRTLTQRVHTAEEMKPYMPELFDWLVDANNPPFTPCRDQLARFPETAAVVAADVLAKANEEKDTEYQHFLIDFVYDRVPVGESWRPMREHVQALVKQLEGSTDEDDEDLAAEANDWLTRLEQWEASGKEKN
;
A
#
# COMPACT_ATOMS: atom_id res chain seq x y z
N MET A 1 3.77 33.37 6.15
CA MET A 1 2.44 33.83 5.71
C MET A 1 1.41 32.95 6.40
N ASN A 2 0.23 33.46 6.73
CA ASN A 2 -0.85 32.58 7.21
C ASN A 2 -1.56 31.92 6.02
N SER A 3 -2.22 30.79 6.24
CA SER A 3 -2.87 30.00 5.19
C SER A 3 -3.95 30.75 4.42
N THR A 4 -4.70 31.61 5.11
CA THR A 4 -5.72 32.49 4.50
C THR A 4 -5.13 33.46 3.47
N GLN A 5 -3.86 33.85 3.62
CA GLN A 5 -3.16 34.67 2.63
C GLN A 5 -2.70 33.85 1.42
N LEU A 6 -2.31 32.57 1.60
CA LEU A 6 -1.84 31.72 0.51
C LEU A 6 -2.98 31.29 -0.43
N THR A 7 -4.18 31.05 0.11
CA THR A 7 -5.36 30.66 -0.67
C THR A 7 -5.95 31.81 -1.49
N THR A 8 -5.65 33.06 -1.14
CA THR A 8 -6.16 34.26 -1.82
C THR A 8 -5.18 34.86 -2.82
N LEU A 9 -3.96 34.32 -2.92
CA LEU A 9 -3.00 34.69 -3.95
C LEU A 9 -3.50 34.32 -5.34
N ASP A 10 -3.23 35.17 -6.33
CA ASP A 10 -3.35 34.78 -7.73
C ASP A 10 -2.44 33.59 -8.06
N GLU A 11 -2.76 32.88 -9.13
CA GLU A 11 -2.10 31.65 -9.57
C GLU A 11 -0.57 31.80 -9.70
N LYS A 12 -0.06 32.92 -10.24
CA LYS A 12 1.39 33.11 -10.41
C LYS A 12 2.08 33.40 -9.10
N ALA A 13 1.53 34.31 -8.30
CA ALA A 13 2.08 34.64 -6.99
C ALA A 13 2.09 33.42 -6.04
N PHE A 14 1.10 32.54 -6.16
CA PHE A 14 1.07 31.27 -5.43
C PHE A 14 2.13 30.30 -5.92
N ALA A 15 2.23 30.08 -7.24
CA ALA A 15 3.21 29.18 -7.85
C ALA A 15 4.66 29.51 -7.42
N GLU A 16 5.01 30.80 -7.30
CA GLU A 16 6.32 31.25 -6.80
C GLU A 16 6.63 30.80 -5.36
N LYS A 17 5.62 30.48 -4.55
CA LYS A 17 5.78 30.01 -3.17
C LYS A 17 5.87 28.50 -3.06
N VAL A 18 5.43 27.75 -4.07
CA VAL A 18 5.35 26.28 -4.03
C VAL A 18 6.68 25.62 -3.65
N PRO A 19 7.85 25.98 -4.21
CA PRO A 19 9.12 25.36 -3.81
C PRO A 19 9.43 25.54 -2.32
N THR A 20 9.20 26.74 -1.77
CA THR A 20 9.41 27.04 -0.34
C THR A 20 8.36 26.38 0.56
N MET A 21 7.14 26.19 0.07
CA MET A 21 6.09 25.46 0.79
C MET A 21 6.43 23.97 0.89
N LEU A 22 6.96 23.37 -0.19
CA LEU A 22 7.49 22.02 -0.17
C LEU A 22 8.73 21.91 0.74
N TRP A 23 9.53 22.96 0.85
CA TRP A 23 10.68 23.01 1.76
C TRP A 23 10.30 22.86 3.24
N SER A 24 9.13 23.36 3.69
CA SER A 24 8.89 23.71 5.10
C SER A 24 9.29 22.64 6.14
N ASP A 25 9.96 23.08 7.22
CA ASP A 25 10.65 22.26 8.24
C ASP A 25 9.74 21.32 9.06
N ARG A 26 8.44 21.20 8.76
CA ARG A 26 7.59 20.22 9.45
C ARG A 26 8.08 18.80 9.15
N GLU A 27 8.39 18.09 10.23
CA GLU A 27 9.56 17.21 10.32
C GLU A 27 9.40 15.82 9.69
N THR A 28 8.25 15.43 9.18
CA THR A 28 8.06 14.06 8.71
C THR A 28 7.89 13.99 7.19
N LEU A 29 8.55 13.01 6.56
CA LEU A 29 8.39 12.68 5.14
C LEU A 29 7.00 12.10 4.82
N PHE A 30 6.22 11.78 5.86
CA PHE A 30 4.99 10.99 5.77
C PHE A 30 3.79 11.58 6.54
N GLU A 31 3.89 12.70 7.26
CA GLU A 31 2.67 13.36 7.77
C GLU A 31 1.90 13.96 6.60
N ASP A 32 0.80 13.29 6.25
CA ASP A 32 -0.35 13.91 5.61
C ASP A 32 -0.82 15.07 6.52
N GLY A 33 -0.94 16.29 5.97
CA GLY A 33 -1.64 17.37 6.65
C GLY A 33 -0.80 18.55 7.15
N SER A 34 0.34 18.85 6.52
CA SER A 34 0.78 20.24 6.57
C SER A 34 -0.21 21.09 5.75
N GLU A 35 -0.67 22.19 6.34
CA GLU A 35 -1.62 23.11 5.71
C GLU A 35 -1.11 23.62 4.34
N ASP A 36 0.21 23.74 4.19
CA ASP A 36 0.86 24.09 2.93
C ASP A 36 0.63 23.03 1.84
N ILE A 37 0.79 21.74 2.18
CA ILE A 37 0.56 20.63 1.24
C ILE A 37 -0.92 20.58 0.84
N ASP A 38 -1.83 20.79 1.77
CA ASP A 38 -3.28 20.84 1.49
C ASP A 38 -3.62 21.94 0.50
N ILE A 39 -3.04 23.13 0.69
CA ILE A 39 -3.23 24.25 -0.22
C ILE A 39 -2.65 23.93 -1.61
N ILE A 40 -1.44 23.38 -1.71
CA ILE A 40 -0.86 22.95 -3.00
C ILE A 40 -1.80 21.94 -3.69
N ARG A 41 -2.29 20.93 -2.97
CA ARG A 41 -3.21 19.92 -3.53
C ARG A 41 -4.50 20.55 -4.05
N SER A 42 -5.10 21.47 -3.31
CA SER A 42 -6.34 22.15 -3.73
C SER A 42 -6.16 22.99 -5.00
N ARG A 43 -4.93 23.44 -5.29
CA ARG A 43 -4.59 24.28 -6.44
C ARG A 43 -3.82 23.52 -7.53
N ALA A 44 -3.69 22.20 -7.42
CA ALA A 44 -2.87 21.37 -8.31
C ALA A 44 -3.43 21.22 -9.75
N SER A 45 -4.60 21.78 -10.05
CA SER A 45 -5.12 21.88 -11.43
C SER A 45 -4.80 23.22 -12.09
N GLU A 46 -4.29 24.20 -11.35
CA GLU A 46 -3.89 25.50 -11.89
C GLU A 46 -2.60 25.36 -12.72
N PRO A 47 -2.56 25.79 -13.99
CA PRO A 47 -1.39 25.71 -14.86
C PRO A 47 -0.06 26.14 -14.22
N ALA A 48 0.00 27.25 -13.47
CA ALA A 48 1.24 27.71 -12.84
C ALA A 48 1.64 26.83 -11.65
N THR A 49 0.69 26.28 -10.90
CA THR A 49 0.98 25.28 -9.87
C THR A 49 1.49 23.99 -10.50
N VAL A 50 0.91 23.57 -11.63
CA VAL A 50 1.42 22.44 -12.42
C VAL A 50 2.87 22.68 -12.83
N GLU A 51 3.15 23.85 -13.40
CA GLU A 51 4.50 24.25 -13.82
C GLU A 51 5.48 24.27 -12.65
N ALA A 52 5.11 24.85 -11.50
CA ALA A 52 5.98 24.95 -10.34
C ALA A 52 6.35 23.59 -9.75
N VAL A 53 5.36 22.71 -9.51
CA VAL A 53 5.63 21.35 -9.00
C VAL A 53 6.39 20.52 -10.05
N SER A 54 6.05 20.65 -11.33
CA SER A 54 6.79 19.96 -12.41
C SER A 54 8.24 20.40 -12.46
N SER A 55 8.52 21.71 -12.33
CA SER A 55 9.87 22.26 -12.30
C SER A 55 10.66 21.72 -11.11
N VAL A 56 10.03 21.51 -9.96
CA VAL A 56 10.66 20.84 -8.81
C VAL A 56 11.03 19.41 -9.18
N LEU A 57 10.09 18.62 -9.69
CA LEU A 57 10.32 17.20 -10.02
C LEU A 57 11.39 16.98 -11.10
N THR A 58 11.55 17.95 -12.01
CA THR A 58 12.57 17.90 -13.07
C THR A 58 13.87 18.59 -12.71
N SER A 59 13.98 19.16 -11.51
CA SER A 59 15.21 19.79 -11.05
C SER A 59 16.27 18.74 -10.74
N ARG A 60 17.55 19.15 -10.75
CA ARG A 60 18.65 18.22 -10.53
C ARG A 60 18.73 17.88 -9.04
N ILE A 61 18.85 16.59 -8.74
CA ILE A 61 19.22 16.08 -7.42
C ILE A 61 20.74 15.86 -7.45
N GLU A 62 21.49 16.53 -6.58
CA GLU A 62 22.93 16.26 -6.41
C GLU A 62 23.13 15.17 -5.34
N ASP A 63 24.20 14.38 -5.45
CA ASP A 63 24.53 13.36 -4.44
C ASP A 63 24.78 14.04 -3.08
N GLU A 64 24.37 13.39 -2.00
CA GLU A 64 24.40 13.91 -0.62
C GLU A 64 23.55 15.16 -0.34
N ASP A 65 22.87 15.73 -1.33
CA ASP A 65 21.89 16.81 -1.14
C ASP A 65 20.54 16.25 -0.69
N TYR A 66 20.46 15.93 0.61
CA TYR A 66 19.24 15.45 1.27
C TYR A 66 18.12 16.50 1.28
N ASP A 67 18.54 17.75 1.21
CA ASP A 67 17.71 18.92 1.28
C ASP A 67 16.82 19.00 0.03
N THR A 68 17.43 19.03 -1.15
CA THR A 68 16.72 18.97 -2.43
C THR A 68 15.94 17.65 -2.58
N LEU A 69 16.51 16.53 -2.13
CA LEU A 69 15.82 15.23 -2.17
C LEU A 69 14.49 15.26 -1.39
N ARG A 70 14.47 15.88 -0.20
CA ARG A 70 13.26 16.01 0.63
C ARG A 70 12.14 16.78 -0.09
N VAL A 71 12.49 17.82 -0.84
CA VAL A 71 11.52 18.59 -1.64
C VAL A 71 10.88 17.73 -2.71
N HIS A 72 11.67 16.92 -3.42
CA HIS A 72 11.16 15.99 -4.43
C HIS A 72 10.26 14.93 -3.81
N GLN A 73 10.67 14.36 -2.66
CA GLN A 73 9.88 13.37 -1.93
C GLN A 73 8.52 13.95 -1.51
N LYS A 74 8.46 15.18 -1.00
CA LYS A 74 7.18 15.84 -0.66
C LYS A 74 6.32 16.12 -1.90
N ALA A 75 6.92 16.59 -2.99
CA ALA A 75 6.21 16.81 -4.25
C ALA A 75 5.58 15.50 -4.76
N LEU A 76 6.32 14.40 -4.73
CA LEU A 76 5.81 13.10 -5.19
C LEU A 76 4.80 12.49 -4.21
N TYR A 77 5.20 12.26 -2.96
CA TYR A 77 4.44 11.44 -2.01
C TYR A 77 3.32 12.19 -1.30
N SER A 78 3.52 13.47 -0.97
CA SER A 78 2.55 14.26 -0.21
C SER A 78 1.58 15.01 -1.13
N VAL A 79 2.03 15.43 -2.31
CA VAL A 79 1.18 16.11 -3.31
C VAL A 79 0.68 15.12 -4.36
N LEU A 80 1.53 14.68 -5.29
CA LEU A 80 1.08 14.00 -6.50
C LEU A 80 0.41 12.65 -6.23
N LEU A 81 0.95 11.83 -5.33
CA LEU A 81 0.39 10.51 -5.01
C LEU A 81 -1.06 10.58 -4.49
N LYS A 82 -1.48 11.75 -3.99
CA LYS A 82 -2.80 12.00 -3.40
C LYS A 82 -3.78 12.70 -4.35
N LEU A 83 -3.32 13.19 -5.51
CA LEU A 83 -4.19 13.82 -6.52
C LEU A 83 -5.09 12.80 -7.21
N SER A 84 -6.24 13.22 -7.74
CA SER A 84 -7.10 12.35 -8.56
C SER A 84 -6.40 11.91 -9.85
N PHE A 85 -6.96 10.90 -10.53
CA PHE A 85 -6.41 10.44 -11.82
C PHE A 85 -6.39 11.54 -12.88
N GLU A 86 -7.43 12.39 -12.92
CA GLU A 86 -7.58 13.51 -13.84
C GLU A 86 -6.57 14.62 -13.52
N MET A 87 -6.44 14.96 -12.24
CA MET A 87 -5.50 15.99 -11.77
C MET A 87 -4.04 15.60 -11.99
N LEU A 88 -3.73 14.31 -12.11
CA LEU A 88 -2.38 13.81 -12.39
C LEU A 88 -1.95 13.98 -13.85
N GLN A 89 -2.89 14.07 -14.80
CA GLN A 89 -2.57 14.07 -16.24
C GLN A 89 -1.56 15.15 -16.67
N PRO A 90 -1.66 16.41 -16.19
CA PRO A 90 -0.70 17.45 -16.54
C PRO A 90 0.73 17.19 -16.04
N TYR A 91 0.90 16.36 -15.00
CA TYR A 91 2.20 16.08 -14.37
C TYR A 91 2.96 14.92 -15.00
N ARG A 92 2.33 14.16 -15.91
CA ARG A 92 2.94 12.97 -16.52
C ARG A 92 4.32 13.22 -17.16
N PRO A 93 4.57 14.31 -17.91
CA PRO A 93 5.89 14.57 -18.46
C PRO A 93 6.97 14.72 -17.38
N ALA A 94 6.64 15.38 -16.26
CA ALA A 94 7.57 15.57 -15.15
C ALA A 94 7.83 14.25 -14.39
N LEU A 95 6.80 13.43 -14.19
CA LEU A 95 6.94 12.08 -13.62
C LEU A 95 7.83 11.20 -14.49
N ALA A 96 7.63 11.21 -15.80
CA ALA A 96 8.47 10.46 -16.75
C ALA A 96 9.94 10.93 -16.72
N ALA A 97 10.16 12.25 -16.62
CA ALA A 97 11.51 12.82 -16.51
C ALA A 97 12.21 12.41 -15.21
N LEU A 98 11.51 12.48 -14.07
CA LEU A 98 12.04 12.01 -12.78
C LEU A 98 12.31 10.51 -12.78
N ALA A 99 11.43 9.71 -13.38
CA ALA A 99 11.61 8.26 -13.53
C ALA A 99 12.83 7.88 -14.40
N ALA A 100 13.26 8.78 -15.28
CA ALA A 100 14.43 8.61 -16.13
C ALA A 100 15.72 9.23 -15.55
N PHE A 101 15.67 9.78 -14.33
CA PHE A 101 16.83 10.43 -13.71
C PHE A 101 17.95 9.42 -13.45
N ASP A 102 19.17 9.75 -13.91
CA ASP A 102 20.33 8.86 -13.79
C ASP A 102 21.10 9.13 -12.49
N ILE A 103 21.13 8.13 -11.61
CA ILE A 103 21.86 8.14 -10.34
C ILE A 103 23.13 7.28 -10.38
N SER A 104 23.59 6.84 -11.55
CA SER A 104 24.80 6.01 -11.68
C SER A 104 26.06 6.68 -11.14
N GLY A 105 26.09 8.02 -11.09
CA GLY A 105 27.19 8.80 -10.53
C GLY A 105 27.15 8.98 -9.01
N PHE A 106 26.07 8.56 -8.33
CA PHE A 106 25.94 8.70 -6.88
C PHE A 106 26.74 7.61 -6.16
N SER A 107 27.15 7.90 -4.93
CA SER A 107 27.85 6.96 -4.06
C SER A 107 26.98 5.75 -3.74
N HIS A 108 27.30 4.60 -4.34
CA HIS A 108 26.57 3.35 -4.12
C HIS A 108 26.55 2.97 -2.63
N ARG A 109 25.39 2.47 -2.18
CA ARG A 109 25.11 2.10 -0.77
C ARG A 109 25.01 3.26 0.21
N SER A 110 25.00 4.52 -0.26
CA SER A 110 24.60 5.64 0.59
C SER A 110 23.09 5.63 0.86
N SER A 111 22.68 6.22 1.98
CA SER A 111 21.25 6.42 2.29
C SER A 111 20.58 7.31 1.23
N HIS A 112 21.30 8.34 0.77
CA HIS A 112 20.84 9.23 -0.30
C HIS A 112 20.57 8.48 -1.61
N TYR A 113 21.50 7.60 -2.04
CA TYR A 113 21.33 6.75 -3.21
C TYR A 113 20.07 5.87 -3.09
N ALA A 114 19.90 5.20 -1.95
CA ALA A 114 18.76 4.32 -1.73
C ALA A 114 17.43 5.09 -1.78
N GLN A 115 17.35 6.23 -1.10
CA GLN A 115 16.15 7.07 -1.09
C GLN A 115 15.84 7.67 -2.47
N THR A 116 16.85 8.10 -3.21
CA THR A 116 16.69 8.63 -4.57
C THR A 116 16.24 7.54 -5.53
N SER A 117 16.78 6.32 -5.42
CA SER A 117 16.32 5.17 -6.22
C SER A 117 14.85 4.85 -5.96
N ILE A 118 14.40 4.87 -4.71
CA ILE A 118 12.99 4.63 -4.34
C ILE A 118 12.08 5.74 -4.90
N LEU A 119 12.53 6.99 -4.85
CA LEU A 119 11.83 8.15 -5.43
C LEU A 119 11.62 7.98 -6.94
N ILE A 120 12.68 7.66 -7.69
CA ILE A 120 12.66 7.47 -9.15
C ILE A 120 11.73 6.30 -9.51
N GLN A 121 11.84 5.19 -8.79
CA GLN A 121 10.97 4.03 -8.98
C GLN A 121 9.49 4.41 -8.81
N ASN A 122 9.15 5.09 -7.72
CA ASN A 122 7.76 5.49 -7.46
C ASN A 122 7.25 6.55 -8.44
N ALA A 123 8.11 7.43 -8.96
CA ALA A 123 7.75 8.33 -10.05
C ALA A 123 7.35 7.55 -11.31
N GLY A 124 8.10 6.49 -11.65
CA GLY A 124 7.77 5.61 -12.77
C GLY A 124 6.47 4.82 -12.55
N LEU A 125 6.23 4.32 -11.34
CA LEU A 125 4.98 3.64 -10.99
C LEU A 125 3.77 4.58 -11.06
N LEU A 126 3.91 5.82 -10.59
CA LEU A 126 2.85 6.82 -10.66
C LEU A 126 2.60 7.31 -12.09
N GLU A 127 3.65 7.43 -12.91
CA GLU A 127 3.51 7.69 -14.36
C GLU A 127 2.72 6.57 -15.03
N ARG A 128 3.09 5.31 -14.79
CA ARG A 128 2.37 4.14 -15.32
C ARG A 128 0.90 4.16 -14.92
N PHE A 129 0.62 4.46 -13.65
CA PHE A 129 -0.75 4.63 -13.16
C PHE A 129 -1.48 5.74 -13.95
N ALA A 130 -0.87 6.91 -14.10
CA ALA A 130 -1.49 8.04 -14.79
C ALA A 130 -1.65 7.80 -16.31
N ALA A 131 -0.78 7.00 -16.92
CA ALA A 131 -0.78 6.70 -18.35
C ALA A 131 -1.90 5.76 -18.79
N ASP A 132 -2.23 4.79 -17.95
CA ASP A 132 -3.22 3.77 -18.26
C ASP A 132 -4.27 3.71 -17.15
N SER A 133 -5.49 4.17 -17.47
CA SER A 133 -6.66 4.13 -16.56
C SER A 133 -7.02 2.73 -16.06
N LYS A 134 -6.54 1.66 -16.72
CA LYS A 134 -6.84 0.26 -16.41
C LYS A 134 -5.70 -0.49 -15.70
N ALA A 135 -4.54 0.13 -15.52
CA ALA A 135 -3.40 -0.57 -14.93
C ALA A 135 -3.68 -0.95 -13.46
N VAL A 136 -3.62 -2.24 -13.14
CA VAL A 136 -3.77 -2.74 -11.78
C VAL A 136 -2.64 -3.70 -11.50
N TRP A 137 -2.04 -3.60 -10.32
CA TRP A 137 -1.00 -4.53 -9.88
C TRP A 137 -0.95 -4.62 -8.36
N VAL A 138 -0.44 -5.75 -7.88
CA VAL A 138 0.02 -5.91 -6.50
C VAL A 138 1.49 -5.51 -6.43
N THR A 139 1.89 -4.96 -5.29
CA THR A 139 3.29 -4.61 -5.06
C THR A 139 4.21 -5.82 -5.24
N LYS A 140 5.40 -5.58 -5.79
CA LYS A 140 6.48 -6.57 -5.92
C LYS A 140 7.68 -6.28 -5.02
N ASP A 141 7.63 -5.18 -4.28
CA ASP A 141 8.67 -4.81 -3.31
C ASP A 141 8.10 -3.95 -2.17
N LYS A 142 8.82 -3.86 -1.07
CA LYS A 142 8.35 -3.15 0.12
C LYS A 142 8.22 -1.63 -0.02
N PHE A 143 8.60 -1.06 -1.16
CA PHE A 143 8.66 0.38 -1.40
C PHE A 143 7.75 0.86 -2.53
N ASP A 144 6.92 0.00 -3.12
CA ASP A 144 5.87 0.41 -4.05
C ASP A 144 4.72 1.12 -3.31
N MET A 145 4.73 2.45 -3.36
CA MET A 145 3.73 3.30 -2.71
C MET A 145 2.48 3.53 -3.57
N VAL A 146 2.41 2.97 -4.78
CA VAL A 146 1.36 3.23 -5.77
C VAL A 146 0.39 2.05 -5.91
N SER A 147 0.87 0.81 -5.78
CA SER A 147 0.10 -0.44 -5.93
C SER A 147 -1.24 -0.42 -5.18
N TYR A 148 -1.23 -0.07 -3.89
CA TYR A 148 -2.42 0.03 -3.05
C TYR A 148 -3.47 0.95 -3.67
N ARG A 149 -3.04 2.11 -4.18
CA ARG A 149 -3.93 3.07 -4.82
C ARG A 149 -4.57 2.48 -6.08
N THR A 150 -3.83 1.69 -6.86
CA THR A 150 -4.36 1.08 -8.09
C THR A 150 -5.51 0.13 -7.78
N LEU A 151 -5.36 -0.72 -6.78
CA LEU A 151 -6.39 -1.65 -6.31
C LEU A 151 -7.59 -0.90 -5.74
N THR A 152 -7.36 0.13 -4.92
CA THR A 152 -8.45 0.96 -4.36
C THR A 152 -9.27 1.64 -5.44
N GLN A 153 -8.63 2.22 -6.45
CA GLN A 153 -9.30 3.09 -7.42
C GLN A 153 -9.84 2.35 -8.64
N ARG A 154 -9.44 1.10 -8.90
CA ARG A 154 -9.75 0.41 -10.16
C ARG A 154 -10.42 -0.96 -10.00
N VAL A 155 -10.38 -1.52 -8.79
CA VAL A 155 -11.02 -2.80 -8.48
C VAL A 155 -12.18 -2.52 -7.57
N HIS A 156 -13.40 -2.88 -7.99
CA HIS A 156 -14.63 -2.53 -7.26
C HIS A 156 -15.50 -3.73 -6.93
N THR A 157 -15.19 -4.89 -7.51
CA THR A 157 -15.90 -6.15 -7.26
C THR A 157 -14.95 -7.23 -6.77
N ALA A 158 -15.52 -8.25 -6.12
CA ALA A 158 -14.75 -9.39 -5.66
C ALA A 158 -14.16 -10.19 -6.84
N GLU A 159 -14.89 -10.29 -7.95
CA GLU A 159 -14.47 -10.97 -9.17
C GLU A 159 -13.25 -10.28 -9.81
N GLU A 160 -13.23 -8.94 -9.82
CA GLU A 160 -12.07 -8.17 -10.27
C GLU A 160 -10.87 -8.31 -9.33
N MET A 161 -11.10 -8.41 -8.01
CA MET A 161 -10.03 -8.52 -7.02
C MET A 161 -9.40 -9.92 -7.00
N LYS A 162 -10.21 -10.97 -7.21
CA LYS A 162 -9.82 -12.37 -7.02
C LYS A 162 -8.47 -12.76 -7.66
N PRO A 163 -8.13 -12.34 -8.90
CA PRO A 163 -6.84 -12.67 -9.51
C PRO A 163 -5.62 -12.12 -8.76
N TYR A 164 -5.79 -11.05 -7.97
CA TYR A 164 -4.72 -10.37 -7.23
C TYR A 164 -4.58 -10.87 -5.79
N MET A 165 -5.60 -11.56 -5.25
CA MET A 165 -5.62 -12.00 -3.86
C MET A 165 -4.46 -12.93 -3.46
N PRO A 166 -4.01 -13.90 -4.29
CA PRO A 166 -2.85 -14.72 -3.93
C PRO A 166 -1.59 -13.87 -3.70
N GLU A 167 -1.27 -12.95 -4.61
CA GLU A 167 -0.12 -12.05 -4.47
C GLU A 167 -0.27 -11.09 -3.27
N LEU A 168 -1.50 -10.72 -2.89
CA LEU A 168 -1.74 -9.94 -1.67
C LEU A 168 -1.49 -10.76 -0.41
N PHE A 169 -1.85 -12.05 -0.42
CA PHE A 169 -1.55 -12.96 0.68
C PHE A 169 -0.04 -13.22 0.81
N ASP A 170 0.74 -13.22 -0.28
CA ASP A 170 2.21 -13.37 -0.23
C ASP A 170 2.88 -12.27 0.61
N TRP A 171 2.21 -11.12 0.82
CA TRP A 171 2.69 -10.04 1.68
C TRP A 171 2.28 -10.18 3.15
N LEU A 172 1.47 -11.17 3.50
CA LEU A 172 1.05 -11.45 4.87
C LEU A 172 2.00 -12.47 5.56
N VAL A 173 3.30 -12.32 5.36
CA VAL A 173 4.33 -13.22 5.92
C VAL A 173 5.17 -12.57 7.03
N ASP A 174 5.14 -11.25 7.14
CA ASP A 174 5.88 -10.49 8.18
C ASP A 174 5.16 -9.17 8.42
N ALA A 175 4.64 -8.98 9.62
CA ALA A 175 3.90 -7.77 10.01
C ALA A 175 4.76 -6.49 9.98
N ASN A 176 6.09 -6.60 9.98
CA ASN A 176 7.01 -5.46 9.87
C ASN A 176 7.17 -4.97 8.43
N ASN A 177 6.74 -5.74 7.43
CA ASN A 177 6.83 -5.32 6.05
C ASN A 177 5.81 -4.19 5.77
N PRO A 178 6.24 -3.04 5.21
CA PRO A 178 5.33 -1.94 4.92
C PRO A 178 4.08 -2.34 4.10
N PRO A 179 4.13 -3.29 3.14
CA PRO A 179 2.94 -3.76 2.44
C PRO A 179 1.96 -4.60 3.26
N PHE A 180 2.33 -5.13 4.43
CA PHE A 180 1.51 -6.08 5.20
C PHE A 180 0.10 -5.52 5.46
N THR A 181 0.00 -4.38 6.17
CA THR A 181 -1.29 -3.77 6.50
C THR A 181 -2.06 -3.31 5.25
N PRO A 182 -1.45 -2.59 4.29
CA PRO A 182 -2.14 -2.23 3.05
C PRO A 182 -2.69 -3.44 2.27
N CYS A 183 -1.95 -4.55 2.18
CA CYS A 183 -2.42 -5.75 1.49
C CYS A 183 -3.56 -6.42 2.26
N ARG A 184 -3.43 -6.53 3.58
CA ARG A 184 -4.49 -7.04 4.47
C ARG A 184 -5.78 -6.24 4.32
N ASP A 185 -5.69 -4.91 4.26
CA ASP A 185 -6.85 -4.04 4.10
C ASP A 185 -7.48 -4.19 2.70
N GLN A 186 -6.69 -4.42 1.65
CA GLN A 186 -7.24 -4.71 0.31
C GLN A 186 -8.03 -6.02 0.29
N LEU A 187 -7.49 -7.08 0.91
CA LEU A 187 -8.17 -8.37 1.05
C LEU A 187 -9.49 -8.21 1.81
N ALA A 188 -9.48 -7.43 2.90
CA ALA A 188 -10.65 -7.18 3.74
C ALA A 188 -11.81 -6.43 3.05
N ARG A 189 -11.59 -5.83 1.87
CA ARG A 189 -12.66 -5.19 1.08
C ARG A 189 -13.65 -6.21 0.50
N PHE A 190 -13.22 -7.46 0.31
CA PHE A 190 -14.03 -8.55 -0.26
C PHE A 190 -13.85 -9.83 0.57
N PRO A 191 -14.22 -9.80 1.86
CA PRO A 191 -13.74 -10.74 2.86
C PRO A 191 -14.15 -12.18 2.58
N GLU A 192 -15.38 -12.44 2.11
CA GLU A 192 -15.83 -13.79 1.80
C GLU A 192 -15.07 -14.41 0.63
N THR A 193 -14.73 -13.62 -0.39
CA THR A 193 -13.91 -14.11 -1.52
C THR A 193 -12.46 -14.30 -1.11
N ALA A 194 -11.93 -13.41 -0.27
CA ALA A 194 -10.61 -13.54 0.31
C ALA A 194 -10.48 -14.81 1.15
N ALA A 195 -11.49 -15.17 1.96
CA ALA A 195 -11.49 -16.43 2.74
C ALA A 195 -11.43 -17.68 1.86
N VAL A 196 -12.14 -17.69 0.73
CA VAL A 196 -12.09 -18.80 -0.23
C VAL A 196 -10.69 -18.93 -0.82
N VAL A 197 -10.06 -17.81 -1.19
CA VAL A 197 -8.67 -17.82 -1.70
C VAL A 197 -7.67 -18.19 -0.61
N ALA A 198 -7.89 -17.74 0.64
CA ALA A 198 -7.05 -18.08 1.79
C ALA A 198 -6.99 -19.60 2.03
N ALA A 199 -8.04 -20.35 1.69
CA ALA A 199 -8.00 -21.82 1.74
C ALA A 199 -6.94 -22.41 0.81
N ASP A 200 -6.91 -21.96 -0.45
CA ASP A 200 -5.92 -22.43 -1.43
C ASP A 200 -4.49 -22.02 -1.03
N VAL A 201 -4.33 -20.85 -0.41
CA VAL A 201 -3.03 -20.36 0.08
C VAL A 201 -2.58 -21.13 1.32
N LEU A 202 -3.47 -21.34 2.30
CA LEU A 202 -3.19 -22.12 3.51
C LEU A 202 -2.83 -23.56 3.19
N ALA A 203 -3.49 -24.17 2.19
CA ALA A 203 -3.15 -25.50 1.72
C ALA A 203 -1.67 -25.61 1.34
N LYS A 204 -1.13 -24.60 0.63
CA LYS A 204 0.30 -24.53 0.26
C LYS A 204 1.19 -24.25 1.47
N ALA A 205 0.81 -23.28 2.31
CA ALA A 205 1.57 -22.94 3.51
C ALA A 205 1.71 -24.15 4.47
N ASN A 206 0.69 -25.02 4.53
CA ASN A 206 0.75 -26.27 5.29
C ASN A 206 1.80 -27.26 4.73
N GLU A 207 1.95 -27.36 3.40
CA GLU A 207 2.98 -28.20 2.77
C GLU A 207 4.39 -27.69 3.07
N GLU A 208 4.55 -26.36 3.11
CA GLU A 208 5.83 -25.68 3.36
C GLU A 208 6.18 -25.60 4.85
N LYS A 209 5.20 -25.81 5.73
CA LYS A 209 5.32 -25.71 7.21
C LYS A 209 5.78 -24.34 7.70
N ASP A 210 5.30 -23.28 7.04
CA ASP A 210 5.54 -21.90 7.45
C ASP A 210 4.50 -21.49 8.52
N THR A 211 4.87 -21.62 9.79
CA THR A 211 3.96 -21.42 10.93
C THR A 211 3.53 -19.96 11.09
N GLU A 212 4.45 -19.01 10.87
CA GLU A 212 4.15 -17.58 10.91
C GLU A 212 3.17 -17.21 9.79
N TYR A 213 3.38 -17.74 8.57
CA TYR A 213 2.44 -17.49 7.49
C TYR A 213 1.07 -18.14 7.72
N GLN A 214 1.04 -19.37 8.24
CA GLN A 214 -0.20 -20.06 8.62
C GLN A 214 -0.99 -19.26 9.67
N HIS A 215 -0.31 -18.72 10.68
CA HIS A 215 -0.89 -17.82 11.68
C HIS A 215 -1.58 -16.63 11.00
N PHE A 216 -0.87 -15.89 10.14
CA PHE A 216 -1.44 -14.70 9.51
C PHE A 216 -2.64 -14.99 8.59
N LEU A 217 -2.69 -16.18 7.97
CA LEU A 217 -3.84 -16.61 7.17
C LEU A 217 -5.07 -16.92 8.05
N ILE A 218 -4.87 -17.62 9.17
CA ILE A 218 -5.93 -17.94 10.13
C ILE A 218 -6.45 -16.67 10.81
N ASP A 219 -5.54 -15.84 11.30
CA ASP A 219 -5.86 -14.55 11.94
C ASP A 219 -6.63 -13.63 10.98
N PHE A 220 -6.22 -13.54 9.70
CA PHE A 220 -6.96 -12.75 8.72
C PHE A 220 -8.42 -13.19 8.60
N VAL A 221 -8.68 -14.49 8.46
CA VAL A 221 -10.07 -14.97 8.33
C VAL A 221 -10.83 -14.79 9.63
N TYR A 222 -10.18 -15.03 10.77
CA TYR A 222 -10.79 -14.86 12.08
C TYR A 222 -11.23 -13.41 12.38
N ASP A 223 -10.37 -12.44 12.06
CA ASP A 223 -10.54 -11.02 12.37
C ASP A 223 -11.38 -10.28 11.31
N ARG A 224 -11.14 -10.55 10.02
CA ARG A 224 -11.68 -9.74 8.92
C ARG A 224 -12.87 -10.35 8.19
N VAL A 225 -13.16 -11.64 8.37
CA VAL A 225 -14.20 -12.33 7.61
C VAL A 225 -15.41 -12.65 8.50
N PRO A 226 -16.63 -12.21 8.14
CA PRO A 226 -17.83 -12.65 8.84
C PRO A 226 -17.93 -14.19 8.81
N VAL A 227 -18.17 -14.81 9.97
CA VAL A 227 -18.33 -16.27 10.06
C VAL A 227 -19.50 -16.72 9.18
N GLY A 228 -19.24 -17.64 8.26
CA GLY A 228 -20.21 -18.06 7.27
C GLY A 228 -19.75 -19.19 6.37
N GLU A 229 -20.50 -19.42 5.29
CA GLU A 229 -20.19 -20.45 4.29
C GLU A 229 -18.80 -20.29 3.66
N SER A 230 -18.31 -19.04 3.55
CA SER A 230 -16.97 -18.73 3.01
C SER A 230 -15.81 -19.26 3.85
N TRP A 231 -16.03 -19.60 5.12
CA TRP A 231 -15.01 -20.21 5.98
C TRP A 231 -14.82 -21.69 5.66
N ARG A 232 -15.88 -22.38 5.19
CA ARG A 232 -15.87 -23.84 5.02
C ARG A 232 -14.70 -24.39 4.17
N PRO A 233 -14.28 -23.75 3.07
CA PRO A 233 -13.16 -24.24 2.28
C PRO A 233 -11.86 -24.40 3.09
N MET A 234 -11.63 -23.58 4.12
CA MET A 234 -10.44 -23.67 4.96
C MET A 234 -10.48 -24.82 5.97
N ARG A 235 -11.68 -25.37 6.28
CA ARG A 235 -11.87 -26.31 7.40
C ARG A 235 -10.89 -27.48 7.37
N GLU A 236 -10.80 -28.17 6.24
CA GLU A 236 -9.98 -29.39 6.14
C GLU A 236 -8.49 -29.05 6.33
N HIS A 237 -8.05 -27.88 5.85
CA HIS A 237 -6.68 -27.41 6.01
C HIS A 237 -6.37 -27.01 7.46
N VAL A 238 -7.30 -26.35 8.15
CA VAL A 238 -7.15 -26.00 9.57
C VAL A 238 -7.16 -27.25 10.46
N GLN A 239 -8.03 -28.23 10.17
CA GLN A 239 -8.04 -29.52 10.87
C GLN A 239 -6.74 -30.31 10.66
N ALA A 240 -6.20 -30.30 9.43
CA ALA A 240 -4.91 -30.93 9.14
C ALA A 240 -3.78 -30.24 9.90
N LEU A 241 -3.80 -28.91 10.01
CA LEU A 241 -2.83 -28.13 10.76
C LEU A 241 -2.86 -28.48 12.25
N VAL A 242 -4.03 -28.46 12.90
CA VAL A 242 -4.17 -28.86 14.32
C VAL A 242 -3.57 -30.23 14.58
N LYS A 243 -3.88 -31.20 13.70
CA LYS A 243 -3.35 -32.56 13.82
C LYS A 243 -1.84 -32.62 13.63
N GLN A 244 -1.28 -31.79 12.75
CA GLN A 244 0.16 -31.71 12.53
C GLN A 244 0.90 -31.16 13.75
N LEU A 245 0.31 -30.17 14.43
CA LEU A 245 0.88 -29.51 15.60
C LEU A 245 0.63 -30.29 16.91
N GLU A 246 -0.21 -31.32 16.87
CA GLU A 246 -0.58 -32.11 18.05
C GLU A 246 0.66 -32.73 18.72
N GLY A 247 0.88 -32.36 19.99
CA GLY A 247 2.00 -32.87 20.78
C GLY A 247 3.35 -32.19 20.49
N SER A 248 3.36 -31.09 19.73
CA SER A 248 4.51 -30.18 19.73
C SER A 248 4.72 -29.61 21.13
N THR A 249 5.97 -29.29 21.45
CA THR A 249 6.36 -28.61 22.71
C THR A 249 7.01 -27.25 22.44
N ASP A 250 6.89 -26.79 21.20
CA ASP A 250 7.34 -25.46 20.78
C ASP A 250 6.21 -24.45 21.05
N GLU A 251 6.53 -23.33 21.67
CA GLU A 251 5.54 -22.33 22.12
C GLU A 251 4.77 -21.74 20.94
N ASP A 252 5.44 -21.50 19.81
CA ASP A 252 4.82 -20.93 18.61
C ASP A 252 3.84 -21.94 17.97
N ASP A 253 4.20 -23.23 17.96
CA ASP A 253 3.31 -24.32 17.50
C ASP A 253 2.09 -24.51 18.42
N GLU A 254 2.28 -24.40 19.74
CA GLU A 254 1.20 -24.52 20.72
C GLU A 254 0.18 -23.37 20.57
N ASP A 255 0.67 -22.14 20.39
CA ASP A 255 -0.16 -20.95 20.17
C ASP A 255 -0.94 -21.06 18.84
N LEU A 256 -0.26 -21.44 17.75
CA LEU A 256 -0.91 -21.64 16.46
C LEU A 256 -1.97 -22.77 16.51
N ALA A 257 -1.68 -23.86 17.22
CA ALA A 257 -2.66 -24.93 17.42
C ALA A 257 -3.88 -24.43 18.21
N ALA A 258 -3.69 -23.59 19.23
CA ALA A 258 -4.78 -23.01 20.00
C ALA A 258 -5.66 -22.09 19.13
N GLU A 259 -5.05 -21.21 18.33
CA GLU A 259 -5.75 -20.34 17.39
C GLU A 259 -6.56 -21.13 16.35
N ALA A 260 -5.95 -22.15 15.75
CA ALA A 260 -6.62 -23.02 14.78
C ALA A 260 -7.82 -23.76 15.40
N ASN A 261 -7.72 -24.20 16.65
CA ASN A 261 -8.83 -24.81 17.38
C ASN A 261 -9.95 -23.82 17.71
N ASP A 262 -9.63 -22.58 18.10
CA ASP A 262 -10.64 -21.54 18.34
C ASP A 262 -11.38 -21.18 17.05
N TRP A 263 -10.64 -21.08 15.93
CA TRP A 263 -11.22 -20.87 14.60
C TRP A 263 -12.24 -21.97 14.24
N LEU A 264 -11.87 -23.26 14.44
CA LEU A 264 -12.76 -24.39 14.18
C LEU A 264 -14.01 -24.35 15.06
N THR A 265 -13.83 -24.07 16.36
CA THR A 265 -14.90 -23.96 17.35
C THR A 265 -15.91 -22.89 16.94
N ARG A 266 -15.41 -21.72 16.49
CA ARG A 266 -16.25 -20.60 16.06
C ARG A 266 -17.09 -20.95 14.83
N LEU A 267 -16.51 -21.66 13.86
CA LEU A 267 -17.24 -22.15 12.70
C LEU A 267 -18.33 -23.16 13.09
N GLU A 268 -18.02 -24.12 13.97
CA GLU A 268 -18.97 -25.13 14.44
C GLU A 268 -20.17 -24.51 15.19
N GLN A 269 -19.91 -23.52 16.05
CA GLN A 269 -20.96 -22.77 16.76
C GLN A 269 -21.91 -22.05 15.80
N TRP A 270 -21.36 -21.43 14.75
CA TRP A 270 -22.16 -20.78 13.71
C TRP A 270 -23.04 -21.79 12.96
N GLU A 271 -22.50 -22.96 12.60
CA GLU A 271 -23.26 -24.01 11.92
C GLU A 271 -24.37 -24.60 12.77
N ALA A 272 -24.14 -24.77 14.07
CA ALA A 272 -25.16 -25.20 15.02
C ALA A 272 -26.29 -24.16 15.12
N SER A 273 -25.93 -22.88 15.21
CA SER A 273 -26.88 -21.75 15.30
C SER A 273 -27.72 -21.59 14.03
N GLY A 274 -27.16 -21.92 12.85
CA GLY A 274 -27.87 -21.89 11.57
C GLY A 274 -28.89 -23.02 11.42
N LYS A 275 -28.68 -24.16 12.08
CA LYS A 275 -29.61 -25.31 12.08
C LYS A 275 -30.83 -25.10 12.97
N GLU A 276 -30.78 -24.19 13.94
CA GLU A 276 -31.92 -23.87 14.82
C GLU A 276 -32.94 -22.90 14.19
N LYS A 277 -32.61 -22.28 13.04
CA LYS A 277 -33.46 -21.30 12.35
C LYS A 277 -34.19 -21.84 11.10
N ASN A 278 -34.03 -23.12 10.77
CA ASN A 278 -34.73 -23.83 9.70
C ASN A 278 -35.55 -24.99 10.27
#